data_AF-A0A0C2CZK2-F1
#
_entry.id   AF-A0A0C2CZK2-F1
#
_cell.length_a   1.000
_cell.length_b   1.000
_cell.length_c   1.000
_cell.angle_alpha   90.00
_cell.angle_beta   90.00
_cell.angle_gamma   90.00
#
_symmetry.space_group_name_H-M   'P 1'
#
loop_
_entity.id
_entity.type
_entity.pdbx_description
1 polymer ?
#
loop_
_entity_poly.entity_id
_entity_poly.type
_entity_poly.pdbx_seq_one_letter_code
_entity_poly.pdbx_strand_id
1 'polypeptide(L)'
;MLIQETVERASAHLQSVLTLVQLSFDEGAAVASLTAKYQRRVIDPVASANFDEARQLLLRPAPNLPLALMALWCAANREPDCYGQTHAGVLGLLLHADQDTAEAELAAATEFEPAAELTLQKRS
;
A
#
# COMPACT_ATOMS: atom_id res chain seq x y z
N MET A 1 29.77 -3.46 0.80
CA MET A 1 28.82 -3.86 -0.27
C MET A 1 27.45 -4.22 0.33
N LEU A 2 27.00 -3.54 1.40
CA LEU A 2 25.70 -3.80 2.05
C LEU A 2 24.62 -2.80 1.62
N ILE A 3 25.02 -1.54 1.37
CA ILE A 3 24.10 -0.42 1.10
C ILE A 3 23.45 -0.53 -0.30
N GLN A 4 24.16 -1.06 -1.30
CA GLN A 4 23.57 -1.26 -2.64
C GLN A 4 22.52 -2.38 -2.65
N GLU A 5 22.80 -3.50 -1.96
CA GLU A 5 21.86 -4.62 -1.85
C GLU A 5 20.59 -4.24 -1.07
N THR A 6 20.70 -3.39 -0.04
CA THR A 6 19.52 -2.91 0.71
C THR A 6 18.67 -1.94 -0.10
N VAL A 7 19.27 -1.05 -0.89
CA VAL A 7 18.53 -0.13 -1.78
C VAL A 7 17.82 -0.90 -2.90
N GLU A 8 18.49 -1.89 -3.50
CA GLU A 8 17.88 -2.73 -4.54
C GLU A 8 16.71 -3.55 -3.99
N ARG A 9 16.84 -4.10 -2.78
CA ARG A 9 15.76 -4.84 -2.11
C ARG A 9 14.56 -3.94 -1.77
N ALA A 10 14.79 -2.74 -1.23
CA ALA A 10 13.74 -1.77 -0.96
C ALA A 10 13.01 -1.33 -2.24
N SER A 11 13.77 -1.13 -3.33
CA SER A 11 13.20 -0.81 -4.65
C SER A 11 12.35 -1.95 -5.21
N ALA A 12 12.78 -3.21 -5.05
CA ALA A 12 12.01 -4.37 -5.52
C ALA A 12 10.73 -4.58 -4.71
N HIS A 13 10.78 -4.38 -3.39
CA HIS A 13 9.62 -4.46 -2.51
C HIS A 13 8.58 -3.39 -2.87
N LEU A 14 9.01 -2.13 -3.01
CA LEU A 14 8.13 -1.03 -3.42
C LEU A 14 7.46 -1.31 -4.78
N GLN A 15 8.23 -1.82 -5.75
CA GLN A 15 7.70 -2.17 -7.06
C GLN A 15 6.66 -3.31 -6.99
N SER A 16 6.87 -4.30 -6.12
CA SER A 16 5.93 -5.39 -5.87
C SER A 16 4.61 -4.86 -5.29
N VAL A 17 4.69 -4.01 -4.26
CA VAL A 17 3.50 -3.39 -3.64
C VAL A 17 2.71 -2.56 -4.65
N LEU A 18 3.37 -1.71 -5.43
CA LEU A 18 2.72 -0.92 -6.47
C LEU A 18 2.04 -1.79 -7.53
N THR A 19 2.66 -2.92 -7.89
CA THR A 19 2.08 -3.88 -8.84
C THR A 19 0.80 -4.50 -8.28
N LEU A 20 0.81 -4.93 -7.00
CA LEU A 20 -0.37 -5.50 -6.34
C LEU A 20 -1.50 -4.46 -6.18
N VAL A 21 -1.15 -3.21 -5.87
CA VAL A 21 -2.12 -2.11 -5.82
C VAL A 21 -2.76 -1.91 -7.20
N GLN A 22 -1.96 -1.89 -8.27
CA GLN A 22 -2.48 -1.73 -9.63
C GLN A 22 -3.42 -2.89 -10.03
N LEU A 23 -3.02 -4.14 -9.75
CA LEU A 23 -3.88 -5.31 -9.98
C LEU A 23 -5.19 -5.23 -9.21
N SER A 24 -5.17 -4.74 -7.97
CA SER A 24 -6.38 -4.55 -7.15
C SER A 24 -7.36 -3.55 -7.78
N PHE A 25 -6.84 -2.49 -8.42
CA PHE A 25 -7.67 -1.52 -9.14
C PHE A 25 -8.24 -2.11 -10.44
N ASP A 26 -7.44 -2.86 -11.19
CA ASP A 26 -7.89 -3.50 -12.42
C ASP A 26 -8.99 -4.54 -12.14
N GLU A 27 -8.84 -5.33 -11.07
CA GLU A 27 -9.87 -6.25 -10.59
C GLU A 27 -11.14 -5.51 -10.17
N GLY A 28 -11.03 -4.43 -9.41
CA GLY A 28 -12.18 -3.61 -9.02
C GLY A 28 -12.96 -3.05 -10.21
N ALA A 29 -12.26 -2.58 -11.25
CA ALA A 29 -12.89 -2.11 -12.48
C ALA A 29 -13.62 -3.24 -13.23
N ALA A 30 -13.05 -4.45 -13.24
CA ALA A 30 -13.67 -5.62 -13.83
C ALA A 30 -14.93 -6.05 -13.06
N VAL A 31 -14.85 -6.12 -11.73
CA VAL A 31 -15.99 -6.45 -10.84
C VAL A 31 -17.11 -5.43 -11.05
N ALA A 32 -16.81 -4.13 -11.01
CA ALA A 32 -17.75 -3.06 -11.28
C ALA A 32 -18.47 -3.27 -12.63
N SER A 33 -17.71 -3.51 -13.71
CA SER A 33 -18.24 -3.75 -15.05
C SER A 33 -19.16 -4.98 -15.12
N LEU A 34 -18.77 -6.08 -14.45
CA LEU A 34 -19.57 -7.30 -14.38
C LEU A 34 -20.85 -7.08 -13.57
N THR A 35 -20.76 -6.42 -12.41
CA THR A 35 -21.91 -6.10 -11.56
C THR A 35 -22.93 -5.26 -12.29
N ALA A 36 -22.49 -4.19 -12.99
CA ALA A 36 -23.36 -3.36 -13.81
C ALA A 36 -24.10 -4.17 -14.89
N LYS A 37 -23.37 -5.06 -15.57
CA LYS A 37 -23.92 -5.93 -16.63
C LYS A 37 -24.94 -6.93 -16.09
N TYR A 38 -24.61 -7.65 -15.01
CA TYR A 38 -25.46 -8.70 -14.46
C TYR A 38 -26.70 -8.14 -13.76
N GLN A 39 -26.55 -7.05 -13.02
CA GLN A 39 -27.66 -6.41 -12.31
C GLN A 39 -28.46 -5.44 -13.20
N ARG A 40 -28.03 -5.23 -14.45
CA ARG A 40 -28.64 -4.30 -15.42
C ARG A 40 -28.85 -2.90 -14.83
N ARG A 41 -27.85 -2.41 -14.11
CA ARG A 41 -27.87 -1.09 -13.48
C ARG A 41 -26.67 -0.27 -13.91
N VAL A 42 -26.83 1.04 -13.79
CA VAL A 42 -25.73 1.98 -13.95
C VAL A 42 -25.04 2.13 -12.60
N ILE A 43 -23.71 2.07 -12.61
CA ILE A 43 -22.89 2.37 -11.43
C ILE A 43 -22.97 3.87 -11.17
N ASP A 44 -23.03 4.25 -9.89
CA ASP A 44 -22.96 5.65 -9.50
C ASP A 44 -21.74 6.35 -10.14
N PRO A 45 -21.95 7.37 -10.99
CA PRO A 45 -20.86 8.04 -11.69
C PRO A 45 -19.91 8.76 -10.73
N VAL A 46 -20.40 9.21 -9.56
CA VAL A 46 -19.55 9.82 -8.53
C VAL A 46 -18.65 8.77 -7.88
N ALA A 47 -19.17 7.56 -7.67
CA ALA A 47 -18.36 6.46 -7.15
C ALA A 47 -17.26 6.06 -8.14
N SER A 48 -17.60 5.95 -9.44
CA SER A 48 -16.62 5.67 -10.49
C SER A 48 -15.54 6.76 -10.57
N ALA A 49 -15.92 8.04 -10.50
CA ALA A 49 -14.98 9.15 -10.53
C ALA A 49 -14.01 9.11 -9.34
N ASN A 50 -14.52 8.87 -8.13
CA ASN A 50 -13.71 8.73 -6.93
C ASN A 50 -12.76 7.53 -7.00
N PHE A 51 -13.20 6.41 -7.60
CA PHE A 51 -12.36 5.23 -7.82
C PHE A 51 -11.20 5.52 -8.78
N ASP A 52 -11.47 6.20 -9.89
CA ASP A 52 -10.44 6.61 -10.85
C ASP A 52 -9.47 7.64 -10.25
N GLU A 53 -9.98 8.59 -9.46
CA GLU A 53 -9.15 9.57 -8.74
C GLU A 53 -8.22 8.86 -7.74
N ALA A 54 -8.73 7.91 -6.96
CA ALA A 54 -7.93 7.12 -6.04
C ALA A 54 -6.79 6.39 -6.76
N ARG A 55 -7.09 5.74 -7.90
CA ARG A 55 -6.10 5.05 -8.73
C ARG A 55 -4.99 6.00 -9.19
N GLN A 56 -5.37 7.17 -9.72
CA GLN A 56 -4.41 8.17 -10.20
C GLN A 56 -3.52 8.72 -9.07
N LEU A 57 -4.10 8.95 -7.89
CA LEU A 57 -3.39 9.48 -6.74
C LEU A 57 -2.44 8.47 -6.08
N LEU A 58 -2.76 7.18 -6.14
CA LEU A 58 -1.92 6.09 -5.63
C LEU A 58 -0.80 5.68 -6.58
N LEU A 59 -1.04 5.66 -7.89
CA LEU A 59 -0.08 5.17 -8.88
C LEU A 59 0.84 6.24 -9.46
N ARG A 60 0.73 7.50 -9.01
CA ARG A 60 1.64 8.58 -9.41
C ARG A 60 3.01 8.43 -8.72
N PRO A 61 4.09 9.01 -9.27
CA PRO A 61 5.45 8.87 -8.72
C PRO A 61 5.61 9.31 -7.26
N ALA A 62 4.83 10.29 -6.81
CA ALA A 62 4.81 10.77 -5.43
C ALA A 62 3.38 10.68 -4.89
N PRO A 63 2.92 9.51 -4.39
CA PRO A 63 1.52 9.26 -4.09
C PRO A 63 0.94 10.22 -3.03
N ASN A 64 -0.35 10.58 -3.18
CA ASN A 64 -1.09 11.27 -2.12
C ASN A 64 -1.92 10.25 -1.35
N LEU A 65 -1.29 9.50 -0.45
CA LEU A 65 -1.93 8.40 0.27
C LEU A 65 -3.22 8.83 1.00
N PRO A 66 -3.25 9.93 1.78
CA PRO A 66 -4.47 10.33 2.47
C PRO A 66 -5.64 10.62 1.52
N LEU A 67 -5.40 11.38 0.45
CA LEU A 67 -6.44 11.75 -0.49
C LEU A 67 -6.92 10.54 -1.31
N ALA A 68 -5.99 9.67 -1.71
CA ALA A 68 -6.33 8.48 -2.48
C ALA A 68 -7.17 7.49 -1.66
N LEU A 69 -6.80 7.25 -0.39
CA LEU A 69 -7.57 6.40 0.51
C LEU A 69 -8.95 6.99 0.80
N MET A 70 -9.04 8.31 0.99
CA MET A 70 -10.32 8.99 1.15
C MET A 70 -11.21 8.83 -0.08
N ALA A 71 -10.67 9.06 -1.29
CA ALA A 71 -11.40 8.88 -2.53
C ALA A 71 -11.87 7.43 -2.72
N LEU A 72 -10.99 6.45 -2.45
CA LEU A 72 -11.33 5.03 -2.56
C LEU A 72 -12.42 4.62 -1.54
N TRP A 73 -12.34 5.15 -0.32
CA TRP A 73 -13.37 4.95 0.70
C TRP A 73 -14.71 5.57 0.28
N CYS A 74 -14.70 6.78 -0.29
CA CYS A 74 -15.91 7.41 -0.84
C CYS A 74 -16.52 6.58 -1.98
N ALA A 75 -15.72 6.00 -2.87
CA ALA A 75 -16.19 5.10 -3.91
C ALA A 75 -16.83 3.84 -3.30
N ALA A 76 -16.14 3.18 -2.38
CA ALA A 76 -16.59 1.96 -1.72
C ALA A 76 -17.85 2.14 -0.86
N ASN A 77 -18.02 3.29 -0.20
CA ASN A 77 -19.25 3.56 0.56
C ASN A 77 -20.49 3.73 -0.32
N ARG A 78 -20.30 4.27 -1.53
CA ARG A 78 -21.41 4.50 -2.48
C ARG A 78 -21.74 3.22 -3.25
N GLU A 79 -20.71 2.47 -3.63
CA GLU A 79 -20.79 1.27 -4.45
C GLU A 79 -20.02 0.11 -3.80
N PRO A 80 -20.51 -0.42 -2.66
CA PRO A 80 -19.78 -1.43 -1.88
C PRO A 80 -19.60 -2.74 -2.63
N ASP A 81 -20.60 -3.16 -3.40
CA ASP A 81 -20.54 -4.39 -4.21
C ASP A 81 -19.54 -4.30 -5.38
N CYS A 82 -19.15 -3.08 -5.76
CA CYS A 82 -18.23 -2.84 -6.87
C CYS A 82 -16.81 -2.58 -6.39
N TYR A 83 -16.64 -1.73 -5.37
CA TYR A 83 -15.33 -1.20 -4.97
C TYR A 83 -14.92 -1.55 -3.54
N GLY A 84 -15.80 -2.17 -2.75
CA GLY A 84 -15.53 -2.51 -1.35
C GLY A 84 -14.33 -3.44 -1.16
N GLN A 85 -14.21 -4.46 -2.00
CA GLN A 85 -13.08 -5.39 -1.95
C GLN A 85 -11.77 -4.72 -2.35
N THR A 86 -11.76 -3.86 -3.38
CA THR A 86 -10.57 -3.09 -3.76
C THR A 86 -10.12 -2.18 -2.62
N HIS A 87 -11.04 -1.48 -1.95
CA HIS A 87 -10.71 -0.65 -0.80
C HIS A 87 -10.03 -1.47 0.32
N ALA A 88 -10.61 -2.62 0.69
CA ALA A 88 -10.04 -3.49 1.71
C ALA A 88 -8.67 -4.06 1.31
N GLY A 89 -8.52 -4.49 0.06
CA GLY A 89 -7.27 -5.04 -0.47
C GLY A 89 -6.14 -4.01 -0.51
N VAL A 90 -6.41 -2.81 -1.05
CA VAL A 90 -5.42 -1.72 -1.11
C VAL A 90 -4.99 -1.28 0.29
N LEU A 91 -5.93 -1.15 1.24
CA LEU A 91 -5.60 -0.81 2.61
C LEU A 91 -4.72 -1.89 3.28
N GLY A 92 -5.05 -3.17 3.07
CA GLY A 92 -4.27 -4.29 3.59
C GLY A 92 -2.84 -4.31 3.06
N LEU A 93 -2.68 -4.12 1.74
CA LEU A 93 -1.36 -4.06 1.09
C LEU A 93 -0.48 -2.94 1.65
N LEU A 94 -1.06 -1.74 1.83
CA LEU A 94 -0.31 -0.60 2.35
C LEU A 94 0.09 -0.77 3.82
N LEU A 95 -0.79 -1.34 4.65
CA LEU A 95 -0.48 -1.63 6.05
C LEU A 95 0.60 -2.70 6.19
N HIS A 96 0.58 -3.75 5.36
CA HIS A 96 1.64 -4.76 5.35
C HIS A 96 2.98 -4.16 4.91
N ALA A 97 2.98 -3.31 3.88
CA ALA A 97 4.20 -2.64 3.43
C ALA A 97 4.80 -1.71 4.52
N ASP A 98 3.94 -1.02 5.29
CA ASP A 98 4.37 -0.18 6.42
C ASP A 98 5.00 -1.03 7.54
N GLN A 99 4.39 -2.17 7.87
CA GLN A 99 4.93 -3.12 8.85
C GLN A 99 6.27 -3.70 8.42
N ASP A 100 6.38 -4.17 7.18
CA ASP A 100 7.63 -4.71 6.63
C ASP A 100 8.76 -3.65 6.66
N THR A 101 8.42 -2.38 6.40
CA THR A 101 9.37 -1.27 6.47
C THR A 101 9.81 -1.02 7.91
N ALA A 102 8.88 -0.96 8.86
CA ALA A 102 9.20 -0.77 10.28
C ALA A 102 10.05 -1.90 10.86
N GLU A 103 9.77 -3.15 10.49
CA GLU A 103 10.57 -4.32 10.89
C GLU A 103 12.00 -4.26 10.31
N ALA A 104 12.14 -3.84 9.05
CA ALA A 104 13.45 -3.67 8.42
C ALA A 104 14.27 -2.56 9.07
N GLU A 105 13.64 -1.43 9.42
CA GLU A 105 14.30 -0.32 10.14
C GLU A 105 14.73 -0.74 11.55
N LEU A 106 13.88 -1.49 12.27
CA LEU A 106 14.21 -2.03 13.59
C LEU A 106 15.37 -3.01 13.53
N ALA A 107 15.35 -3.95 12.57
CA ALA A 107 16.45 -4.91 12.39
C ALA A 107 17.78 -4.19 12.11
N ALA A 108 17.76 -3.17 11.23
CA ALA A 108 18.93 -2.34 10.98
C ALA A 108 19.40 -1.62 12.25
N ALA A 109 18.49 -1.02 13.04
CA ALA A 109 18.86 -0.35 14.29
C ALA A 109 19.49 -1.30 15.33
N THR A 110 19.09 -2.57 15.35
CA THR A 110 19.60 -3.57 16.31
C THR A 110 21.00 -4.09 15.93
N GLU A 111 21.34 -4.09 14.65
CA GLU A 111 22.71 -4.40 14.18
C GLU A 111 23.72 -3.27 14.49
N PHE A 112 23.24 -2.07 14.84
CA PHE A 112 24.04 -0.90 15.18
C PHE A 112 24.16 -0.61 16.69
N GLU A 113 23.88 -1.57 17.59
CA GLU A 113 24.36 -1.44 18.97
C GLU A 113 25.90 -1.58 18.99
N PRO A 114 26.68 -0.52 19.25
CA PRO A 114 28.07 -0.74 19.60
C PRO A 114 28.05 -1.45 20.95
N ALA A 115 28.80 -2.54 21.06
CA ALA A 115 29.18 -3.14 22.34
C ALA A 115 30.03 -2.13 23.14
N ALA A 116 29.37 -1.10 23.68
CA ALA A 116 29.95 -0.07 24.51
C ALA A 116 29.22 -0.11 25.84
N GLU A 117 29.76 -0.94 26.73
CA GLU A 117 29.74 -0.86 28.20
C GLU A 117 29.49 -2.23 28.83
N LEU A 118 30.57 -3.00 28.99
CA LEU A 118 30.82 -3.79 30.20
C LEU A 118 32.30 -4.20 30.30
N THR A 119 33.22 -3.36 29.83
CA THR A 119 34.57 -3.30 30.45
C THR A 119 34.49 -2.40 31.67
N LEU A 120 33.69 -2.81 32.66
CA LEU A 120 33.88 -2.37 34.03
C LEU A 120 35.22 -2.94 34.45
N GLN A 121 36.18 -2.02 34.47
CA GLN A 121 37.58 -2.23 34.73
C GLN A 121 37.76 -3.11 35.98
N LYS A 122 38.30 -4.32 35.75
CA LYS A 122 39.30 -4.88 36.67
C LYS A 122 40.43 -3.87 36.76
N ARG A 123 40.34 -2.94 37.70
CA ARG A 123 41.50 -2.20 38.19
C ARG A 123 41.42 -2.16 39.71
N SER A 124 42.38 -2.89 40.29
CA SER A 124 43.01 -2.75 41.61
C SER A 124 42.13 -2.86 42.84
#